data_AF-A0A6B3GMP5-F1
#
_entry.id   AF-A0A6B3GMP5-F1
#
_cell.length_a   1.000
_cell.length_b   1.000
_cell.length_c   1.000
_cell.angle_alpha   90.00
_cell.angle_beta   90.00
_cell.angle_gamma   90.00
#
_symmetry.space_group_name_H-M   'P 1'
#
loop_
_entity.id
_entity.type
_entity.pdbx_description
1 polymer ?
#
loop_
_entity_poly.entity_id
_entity_poly.type
_entity_poly.pdbx_seq_one_letter_code
_entity_poly.pdbx_strand_id
1 'polypeptide(L)'
;AHADSEQTLVGASGAISAVLGAFLYLFPKARVTSLFPFLFFLPLRFPAWIVLIFWFGLQWAAAQGADAGPGVAYLAHVAGFAAGFLYAWVGYGRRARVKVQATEGDSQP
;
A
#
# COMPACT_ATOMS: atom_id res chain seq x y z
N ALA A 1 -11.64 -18.99 26.42
CA ALA A 1 -11.05 -17.71 25.97
C ALA A 1 -9.90 -18.04 25.04
N HIS A 2 -10.00 -17.70 23.75
CA HIS A 2 -8.96 -18.00 22.76
C HIS A 2 -7.82 -17.00 22.93
N ALA A 3 -6.90 -17.28 23.85
CA ALA A 3 -5.72 -16.47 24.14
C ALA A 3 -4.54 -16.75 23.18
N ASP A 4 -4.62 -17.83 22.41
CA ASP A 4 -3.64 -18.20 21.35
C ASP A 4 -3.90 -17.42 20.05
N SER A 5 -4.08 -16.11 20.19
CA SER A 5 -4.66 -15.20 19.20
C SER A 5 -3.63 -14.69 18.19
N GLU A 6 -2.69 -15.53 17.75
CA GLU A 6 -1.77 -15.16 16.66
C GLU A 6 -2.55 -14.81 15.39
N GLN A 7 -3.67 -15.49 15.13
CA GLN A 7 -4.53 -15.23 13.96
C GLN A 7 -5.22 -13.86 13.97
N THR A 8 -5.58 -13.32 15.14
CA THR A 8 -6.19 -11.99 15.23
C THR A 8 -5.18 -10.88 14.91
N LEU A 9 -3.91 -11.06 15.30
CA LEU A 9 -2.81 -10.14 15.01
C LEU A 9 -2.46 -10.12 13.50
N VAL A 10 -2.55 -11.28 12.83
CA VAL A 10 -2.41 -11.38 11.37
C VAL A 10 -3.52 -10.58 10.65
N GLY A 11 -4.76 -10.59 11.16
CA GLY A 11 -5.87 -9.83 10.60
C GLY A 11 -5.68 -8.30 10.68
N ALA A 12 -5.26 -7.78 11.84
CA ALA A 12 -5.04 -6.34 12.02
C ALA A 12 -3.91 -5.80 11.12
N SER A 13 -2.81 -6.56 10.99
CA SER A 13 -1.68 -6.19 10.12
C SER A 13 -2.01 -6.27 8.62
N GLY A 14 -2.92 -7.17 8.21
CA GLY A 14 -3.50 -7.21 6.87
C GLY A 14 -4.30 -5.94 6.53
N ALA A 15 -5.09 -5.41 7.48
CA ALA A 15 -5.83 -4.17 7.29
C ALA A 15 -4.91 -2.96 7.09
N ILE A 16 -3.82 -2.88 7.86
CA ILE A 16 -2.79 -1.84 7.67
C ILE A 16 -2.18 -1.96 6.26
N SER A 17 -1.89 -3.17 5.81
CA SER A 17 -1.36 -3.43 4.47
C SER A 17 -2.30 -2.92 3.38
N ALA A 18 -3.62 -3.10 3.54
CA ALA A 18 -4.62 -2.54 2.63
C ALA A 18 -4.63 -1.01 2.60
N VAL A 19 -4.54 -0.35 3.77
CA VAL A 19 -4.44 1.12 3.83
C VAL A 19 -3.16 1.61 3.13
N LEU A 20 -2.03 0.91 3.30
CA LEU A 20 -0.77 1.23 2.62
C LEU A 20 -0.87 1.07 1.09
N GLY A 21 -1.56 0.03 0.62
CA GLY A 21 -1.84 -0.16 -0.81
C GLY A 21 -2.70 0.96 -1.39
N ALA A 22 -3.74 1.38 -0.67
CA ALA A 22 -4.57 2.51 -1.06
C ALA A 22 -3.77 3.84 -1.06
N PHE A 23 -2.92 4.03 -0.05
CA PHE A 23 -2.05 5.21 0.07
C PHE A 23 -1.06 5.32 -1.10
N LEU A 24 -0.48 4.19 -1.54
CA LEU A 24 0.40 4.16 -2.70
C LEU A 24 -0.27 4.74 -3.95
N TYR A 25 -1.54 4.35 -4.19
CA TYR A 25 -2.29 4.82 -5.35
C TYR A 25 -2.67 6.30 -5.25
N LEU A 26 -3.13 6.74 -4.07
CA LEU A 26 -3.63 8.09 -3.86
C LEU A 26 -2.51 9.14 -3.75
N PHE A 27 -1.37 8.77 -3.16
CA PHE A 27 -0.29 9.70 -2.83
C PHE A 27 1.08 9.21 -3.34
N PRO A 28 1.25 8.89 -4.63
CA PRO A 28 2.52 8.36 -5.15
C PRO A 28 3.69 9.35 -5.04
N LYS A 29 3.40 10.66 -4.97
CA LYS A 29 4.41 11.73 -4.82
C LYS A 29 4.69 12.11 -3.36
N ALA A 30 3.99 11.53 -2.38
CA ALA A 30 4.28 11.82 -0.97
C ALA A 30 5.70 11.33 -0.62
N ARG A 31 6.45 12.18 0.08
CA ARG A 31 7.77 11.83 0.60
C ARG A 31 7.58 11.27 2.01
N VAL A 32 7.81 9.97 2.17
CA VAL A 32 7.70 9.30 3.46
C VAL A 32 9.10 9.20 4.05
N THR A 33 9.25 9.61 5.31
CA THR A 33 10.46 9.37 6.09
C THR A 33 10.43 7.90 6.51
N SER A 34 11.18 7.05 5.82
CA SER A 34 11.25 5.62 6.15
C SER A 34 12.49 5.36 6.98
N LEU A 35 12.32 4.59 8.05
CA LEU A 35 13.40 4.16 8.93
C LEU A 35 13.82 2.75 8.50
N PHE A 36 14.96 2.66 7.80
CA PHE A 36 15.46 1.36 7.35
C PHE A 36 16.42 0.77 8.39
N PRO A 37 16.12 -0.41 8.98
CA PRO A 37 16.98 -1.03 9.98
C PRO A 37 18.34 -1.45 9.40
N PHE A 38 18.40 -1.80 8.11
CA PHE A 38 19.66 -2.12 7.41
C PHE A 38 20.52 -0.87 7.11
N LEU A 39 19.97 0.33 7.28
CA LEU A 39 20.67 1.60 7.04
C LEU A 39 20.73 2.42 8.32
N PHE A 40 21.09 1.78 9.44
CA PHE A 40 21.36 2.44 10.72
C PHE A 40 20.22 3.33 11.26
N PHE A 41 18.96 3.00 10.96
CA PHE A 41 17.80 3.83 11.32
C PHE A 41 17.90 5.27 10.80
N LEU A 42 18.59 5.49 9.68
CA LEU A 42 18.73 6.83 9.12
C LEU A 42 17.37 7.28 8.54
N PRO A 43 16.78 8.40 9.00
CA PRO A 43 15.50 8.88 8.51
C PRO A 43 15.67 9.44 7.10
N LEU A 44 15.48 8.59 6.08
CA LEU A 44 15.60 8.99 4.69
C LEU A 44 14.23 9.30 4.08
N ARG A 45 14.14 10.44 3.39
CA ARG A 45 12.94 10.92 2.73
C ARG A 45 12.88 10.36 1.32
N PHE A 46 12.33 9.16 1.17
CA PHE A 46 12.11 8.56 -0.14
C PHE A 46 10.67 8.80 -0.64
N PRO A 47 10.45 8.82 -1.96
CA PRO A 47 9.11 8.73 -2.51
C PRO A 47 8.40 7.47 -1.97
N ALA A 48 7.17 7.62 -1.50
CA ALA A 48 6.38 6.56 -0.92
C ALA A 48 6.34 5.30 -1.80
N TRP A 49 6.29 5.48 -3.12
CA TRP A 49 6.21 4.39 -4.07
C TRP A 49 7.41 3.45 -4.05
N ILE A 50 8.63 3.98 -3.92
CA ILE A 50 9.85 3.16 -3.88
C ILE A 50 9.82 2.29 -2.62
N VAL A 51 9.51 2.91 -1.48
CA VAL A 51 9.50 2.24 -0.18
C VAL A 51 8.43 1.15 -0.13
N LEU A 52 7.22 1.46 -0.59
CA LEU A 52 6.08 0.55 -0.54
C LEU A 52 6.22 -0.62 -1.50
N ILE A 53 6.73 -0.39 -2.72
CA ILE A 53 7.01 -1.48 -3.68
C ILE A 53 8.15 -2.36 -3.17
N PHE A 54 9.21 -1.77 -2.63
CA PHE A 54 10.31 -2.53 -2.02
C PHE A 54 9.81 -3.40 -0.87
N TRP A 55 9.01 -2.83 0.05
CA TRP A 55 8.43 -3.57 1.17
C TRP A 55 7.49 -4.69 0.68
N PHE A 56 6.63 -4.42 -0.30
CA PHE A 56 5.77 -5.44 -0.91
C PHE A 56 6.58 -6.59 -1.53
N GLY A 57 7.69 -6.28 -2.20
CA GLY A 57 8.61 -7.28 -2.75
C GLY A 57 9.26 -8.16 -1.67
N LEU A 58 9.65 -7.57 -0.53
CA LEU A 58 10.15 -8.33 0.61
C LEU A 58 9.08 -9.27 1.18
N GLN A 59 7.83 -8.82 1.31
CA GLN A 59 6.72 -9.65 1.78
C GLN A 59 6.45 -10.81 0.82
N TRP A 60 6.51 -10.57 -0.49
CA TRP A 60 6.39 -11.62 -1.50
C TRP A 60 7.52 -12.65 -1.41
N ALA A 61 8.77 -12.20 -1.32
CA ALA A 61 9.92 -13.08 -1.18
C ALA A 61 9.88 -13.91 0.11
N ALA A 62 9.47 -13.29 1.23
CA ALA A 62 9.30 -13.97 2.51
C ALA A 62 8.16 -15.01 2.47
N ALA A 63 7.07 -14.73 1.75
CA ALA A 63 5.99 -15.70 1.55
C ALA A 63 6.46 -16.95 0.81
N GLN A 64 7.34 -16.80 -0.19
CA GLN A 64 7.84 -17.91 -1.01
C GLN A 64 8.87 -18.79 -0.30
N GLY A 65 9.60 -18.26 0.69
CA GLY A 65 10.63 -18.99 1.44
C GLY A 65 10.18 -19.59 2.77
N ALA A 66 8.89 -19.49 3.12
CA ALA A 66 8.37 -19.93 4.41
C ALA A 66 7.71 -21.32 4.30
N ASP A 67 8.51 -22.38 4.48
CA ASP A 67 8.07 -23.77 4.27
C ASP A 67 7.13 -24.34 5.36
N ALA A 68 7.00 -23.71 6.56
CA ALA A 68 6.25 -24.33 7.67
C ALA A 68 5.58 -23.41 8.71
N GLY A 69 5.35 -22.11 8.44
CA GLY A 69 4.70 -21.26 9.46
C GLY A 69 4.19 -19.90 8.99
N PRO A 70 5.02 -18.84 9.00
CA PRO A 70 4.54 -17.46 8.79
C PRO A 70 4.16 -17.13 7.34
N GLY A 71 4.28 -18.07 6.39
CA GLY A 71 3.95 -17.88 4.97
C GLY A 71 2.53 -17.34 4.75
N VAL A 72 1.56 -17.82 5.52
CA VAL A 72 0.16 -17.35 5.45
C VAL A 72 0.02 -15.89 5.88
N ALA A 73 0.80 -15.44 6.87
CA ALA A 73 0.78 -14.05 7.33
C ALA A 73 1.36 -13.10 6.27
N TYR A 74 2.46 -13.49 5.63
CA TYR A 74 3.03 -12.72 4.52
C TYR A 74 2.06 -12.63 3.33
N LEU A 75 1.40 -13.74 3.00
CA LEU A 75 0.39 -13.76 1.94
C LEU A 75 -0.80 -12.85 2.26
N ALA A 76 -1.23 -12.78 3.53
CA ALA A 76 -2.29 -11.87 3.97
C ALA A 76 -1.90 -10.40 3.81
N HIS A 77 -0.63 -10.04 4.05
CA HIS A 77 -0.12 -8.68 3.80
C HIS A 77 -0.11 -8.35 2.31
N VAL A 78 0.38 -9.27 1.47
CA VAL A 78 0.38 -9.12 0.01
C VAL A 78 -1.05 -8.94 -0.52
N ALA A 79 -1.97 -9.81 -0.11
CA ALA A 79 -3.37 -9.76 -0.52
C ALA A 79 -4.07 -8.49 -0.03
N GLY A 80 -3.85 -8.12 1.24
CA GLY A 80 -4.38 -6.87 1.81
C GLY A 80 -3.91 -5.66 1.03
N PHE A 81 -2.60 -5.54 0.78
CA PHE A 81 -2.03 -4.45 -0.01
C PHE A 81 -2.62 -4.35 -1.41
N ALA A 82 -2.67 -5.48 -2.13
CA ALA A 82 -3.24 -5.52 -3.48
C ALA A 82 -4.73 -5.14 -3.49
N ALA A 83 -5.51 -5.64 -2.54
CA ALA A 83 -6.94 -5.32 -2.41
C ALA A 83 -7.16 -3.83 -2.13
N GLY A 84 -6.40 -3.23 -1.22
CA GLY A 84 -6.48 -1.81 -0.91
C GLY A 84 -6.05 -0.91 -2.08
N PHE A 85 -4.99 -1.29 -2.80
CA PHE A 85 -4.56 -0.62 -4.02
C PHE A 85 -5.65 -0.67 -5.10
N LEU A 86 -6.21 -1.85 -5.35
CA LEU A 86 -7.26 -2.04 -6.35
C LEU A 86 -8.53 -1.27 -5.99
N TYR A 87 -8.93 -1.28 -4.71
CA TYR A 87 -10.05 -0.49 -4.22
C TYR A 87 -9.86 1.01 -4.47
N ALA A 88 -8.68 1.54 -4.14
CA ALA A 88 -8.35 2.94 -4.40
C ALA A 88 -8.33 3.25 -5.90
N TRP A 89 -7.76 2.36 -6.71
CA TRP A 89 -7.74 2.50 -8.16
C TRP A 89 -9.13 2.56 -8.77
N VAL A 90 -10.03 1.65 -8.39
CA VAL A 90 -11.41 1.62 -8.89
C VAL A 90 -12.22 2.81 -8.37
N GLY A 91 -12.09 3.14 -7.09
CA GLY A 91 -12.87 4.18 -6.42
C GLY A 91 -12.44 5.62 -6.76
N TYR A 92 -11.14 5.86 -6.96
CA TYR A 92 -10.59 7.19 -7.19
C TYR A 92 -10.06 7.41 -8.61
N GLY A 93 -9.73 6.35 -9.35
CA GLY A 93 -9.38 6.45 -10.78
C GLY A 93 -10.53 6.96 -11.65
N ARG A 94 -11.79 6.80 -11.21
CA ARG A 94 -12.97 7.40 -11.85
C ARG A 94 -13.15 8.88 -11.51
N ARG A 95 -12.76 9.32 -10.31
CA ARG A 95 -12.90 10.73 -9.86
C ARG A 95 -11.88 11.67 -10.50
N ALA A 96 -10.68 11.19 -10.84
CA ALA A 96 -9.72 11.94 -11.64
C ALA A 96 -10.18 12.18 -13.10
N ARG A 97 -11.21 11.46 -13.56
CA ARG A 97 -11.85 11.62 -14.88
C ARG A 97 -13.13 12.45 -14.87
N VAL A 98 -13.42 13.23 -13.81
CA VAL A 98 -14.42 14.29 -13.96
C VAL A 98 -13.79 15.36 -14.86
N LYS A 99 -14.12 15.25 -16.15
CA LYS A 99 -13.79 16.19 -17.24
C LYS A 99 -13.98 17.60 -16.71
N VAL A 100 -12.94 18.42 -16.76
CA VAL A 100 -13.11 19.87 -16.84
C VAL A 100 -13.90 20.09 -18.13
N GLN A 101 -15.21 20.26 -17.99
CA GLN A 101 -16.04 20.67 -19.09
C GLN A 101 -15.66 22.11 -19.33
N ALA A 102 -14.79 22.33 -20.33
CA ALA A 102 -14.42 23.66 -20.77
C ALA A 102 -15.72 24.38 -21.12
N THR A 103 -16.11 25.34 -20.29
CA THR A 103 -17.24 26.21 -20.60
C THR A 103 -16.82 26.96 -21.86
N GLU A 104 -17.53 26.65 -22.94
CA GLU A 104 -17.37 27.13 -24.32
C GLU A 104 -17.77 28.62 -24.41
N GLY A 105 -17.19 29.47 -23.57
CA GLY A 105 -17.60 30.86 -23.36
C GLY A 105 -16.50 31.91 -23.56
N ASP A 106 -15.23 31.52 -23.61
CA ASP A 106 -14.09 32.45 -23.74
C ASP A 106 -13.69 32.74 -25.19
N SER A 107 -14.53 32.34 -26.14
CA SER A 107 -14.38 32.74 -27.54
C SER A 107 -15.63 33.48 -27.98
N GLN A 108 -15.57 34.81 -27.90
CA GLN A 108 -16.23 35.75 -28.81
C GLN A 108 -15.54 37.13 -28.63
N PRO A 109 -15.52 37.95 -29.69
CA PRO A 109 -14.31 38.53 -30.30
C PRO A 109 -13.80 39.84 -29.68
#